data_AF-A0A2W7IHY7-F1
#
_entry.id   AF-A0A2W7IHY7-F1
#
_cell.length_a   1.000
_cell.length_b   1.000
_cell.length_c   1.000
_cell.angle_alpha   90.00
_cell.angle_beta   90.00
_cell.angle_gamma   90.00
#
_symmetry.space_group_name_H-M   'P 1'
#
loop_
_entity.id
_entity.type
_entity.pdbx_description
1 polymer ?
#
loop_
_entity_poly.entity_id
_entity_poly.type
_entity_poly.pdbx_seq_one_letter_code
_entity_poly.pdbx_strand_id
1 'polypeptide(L)'
;MKTKILAILILLVSFSCTKERKIGVLKVNGLKNIFITIYQDREFDFVTGLYYEISDSEKEIIIPETHLIGTNDYITSLENFQAKSIDSTLYLTWGNVNEVFAVYDLKSGKGYPRGKTNDDWGKELEIGNELIKKLKEKKPKLNANWDK
;
A
#
# COMPACT_ATOMS: atom_id res chain seq x y z
N MET A 1 12.51 44.72 13.12
CA MET A 1 12.84 43.88 11.95
C MET A 1 13.18 42.43 12.32
N LYS A 2 14.01 42.18 13.35
CA LYS A 2 14.44 40.82 13.75
C LYS A 2 13.29 39.88 14.15
N THR A 3 12.27 40.38 14.85
CA THR A 3 11.07 39.61 15.26
C THR A 3 10.17 39.18 14.10
N LYS A 4 10.11 39.97 13.00
CA LYS A 4 9.33 39.62 11.80
C LYS A 4 10.00 38.50 10.99
N ILE A 5 11.33 38.48 10.96
CA ILE A 5 12.11 37.42 10.28
C ILE A 5 11.99 36.11 11.05
N LEU A 6 12.04 36.14 12.38
CA LEU A 6 11.86 34.96 13.22
C LEU A 6 10.47 34.31 13.06
N ALA A 7 9.41 35.13 12.96
CA ALA A 7 8.05 34.65 12.73
C ALA A 7 7.89 33.99 11.35
N ILE A 8 8.51 34.55 10.31
CA ILE A 8 8.50 33.96 8.95
C ILE A 8 9.28 32.63 8.93
N LEU A 9 10.40 32.54 9.65
CA LEU A 9 11.18 31.30 9.75
C LEU A 9 10.39 30.19 10.47
N ILE A 10 9.71 30.52 11.57
CA ILE A 10 8.86 29.57 12.30
C ILE A 10 7.68 29.11 11.43
N LEU A 11 7.09 30.01 10.64
CA LEU A 11 6.00 29.68 9.71
C LEU A 11 6.47 28.77 8.56
N LEU A 12 7.67 29.00 8.03
CA LEU A 12 8.27 28.17 6.96
C LEU A 12 8.63 26.77 7.46
N VAL A 13 9.08 26.63 8.70
CA VAL A 13 9.41 25.33 9.30
C VAL A 13 8.14 24.54 9.66
N SER A 14 7.06 25.22 10.07
CA SER A 14 5.78 24.57 10.40
C SER A 14 4.94 24.18 9.18
N PHE A 15 5.24 24.69 7.98
CA PHE A 15 4.65 24.20 6.72
C PHE A 15 5.40 23.01 6.11
N SER A 16 6.54 22.60 6.68
CA SER A 16 7.19 21.34 6.33
C SER A 16 6.48 20.17 7.00
N CYS A 17 5.17 20.08 6.79
CA CYS A 17 4.38 18.89 7.06
C CYS A 17 4.95 17.79 6.15
N THR A 18 5.62 16.82 6.74
CA THR A 18 6.25 15.67 6.06
C THR A 18 5.17 14.81 5.44
N LYS A 19 4.65 15.24 4.29
CA LYS A 19 3.72 14.46 3.47
C LYS A 19 4.44 13.26 2.89
N GLU A 20 3.77 12.13 2.89
CA GLU A 20 4.20 10.92 2.21
C GLU A 20 4.69 11.21 0.78
N ARG A 21 5.77 10.56 0.38
CA ARG A 21 6.30 10.63 -0.97
C ARG A 21 5.65 9.55 -1.81
N LYS A 22 4.95 9.96 -2.88
CA LYS A 22 4.57 9.05 -3.96
C LYS A 22 5.82 8.44 -4.60
N ILE A 23 5.96 7.12 -4.53
CA ILE A 23 7.03 6.35 -5.17
C ILE A 23 6.68 6.11 -6.64
N GLY A 24 5.43 5.73 -6.92
CA GLY A 24 4.97 5.53 -8.30
C GLY A 24 3.60 4.87 -8.40
N VAL A 25 3.20 4.53 -9.62
CA VAL A 25 1.93 3.86 -9.93
C VAL A 25 2.19 2.57 -10.71
N LEU A 26 1.61 1.47 -10.25
CA LEU A 26 1.63 0.15 -10.88
C LEU A 26 0.31 -0.10 -11.61
N LYS A 27 0.39 -0.62 -12.84
CA LYS A 27 -0.77 -1.24 -13.52
C LYS A 27 -0.98 -2.64 -12.95
N VAL A 28 -2.22 -3.00 -12.65
CA VAL A 28 -2.53 -4.37 -12.21
C VAL A 28 -2.57 -5.30 -13.41
N ASN A 29 -1.56 -6.15 -13.55
CA ASN A 29 -1.52 -7.13 -14.64
C ASN A 29 -2.68 -8.14 -14.51
N GLY A 30 -3.56 -8.15 -15.52
CA GLY A 30 -4.77 -8.96 -15.53
C GLY A 30 -6.07 -8.15 -15.42
N LEU A 31 -5.99 -6.84 -15.15
CA LEU A 31 -7.12 -5.91 -15.16
C LEU A 31 -6.79 -4.70 -16.05
N LYS A 32 -7.74 -4.23 -16.86
CA LYS A 32 -7.46 -3.17 -17.84
C LYS A 32 -7.38 -1.76 -17.24
N ASN A 33 -8.07 -1.53 -16.11
CA ASN A 33 -8.34 -0.18 -15.61
C ASN A 33 -8.10 -0.04 -14.11
N ILE A 34 -7.22 -0.85 -13.52
CA ILE A 34 -6.96 -0.80 -12.06
C ILE A 34 -5.47 -0.52 -11.84
N PHE A 35 -5.22 0.37 -10.89
CA PHE A 35 -3.90 0.87 -10.57
C PHE A 35 -3.65 0.80 -9.06
N ILE A 36 -2.41 0.52 -8.68
CA ILE A 36 -1.94 0.60 -7.30
C ILE A 36 -0.91 1.71 -7.23
N THR A 37 -1.17 2.74 -6.44
CA THR A 37 -0.18 3.78 -6.13
C THR A 37 0.55 3.39 -4.86
N ILE A 38 1.88 3.54 -4.84
CA ILE A 38 2.71 3.30 -3.65
C ILE A 38 3.24 4.63 -3.14
N TYR A 39 3.10 4.84 -1.85
CA TYR A 39 3.63 5.97 -1.10
C TYR A 39 4.59 5.48 -0.02
N GLN A 40 5.44 6.38 0.47
CA GLN A 40 6.34 6.12 1.57
C GLN A 40 6.42 7.35 2.47
N ASP A 41 6.42 7.15 3.78
CA ASP A 41 6.65 8.22 4.74
C ASP A 41 7.96 8.95 4.47
N ARG A 42 7.92 10.28 4.54
CA ARG A 42 9.11 11.14 4.51
C ARG A 42 9.60 11.36 5.94
N GLU A 43 9.81 10.29 6.70
CA GLU A 43 10.42 10.41 8.02
C GLU A 43 11.94 10.17 7.94
N PHE A 44 12.67 10.86 8.81
CA PHE A 44 14.12 10.74 8.97
C PHE A 44 14.49 9.53 9.85
N ASP A 45 13.51 8.86 10.45
CA ASP A 45 13.70 7.72 11.33
C ASP A 45 13.72 6.38 10.58
N PHE A 46 14.34 5.38 11.20
CA PHE A 46 14.69 4.07 10.63
C PHE A 46 13.50 3.16 10.24
N VAL A 47 12.27 3.67 10.29
CA VAL A 47 11.05 2.92 9.98
C VAL A 47 10.18 3.78 9.06
N THR A 48 10.46 3.73 7.75
CA THR A 48 9.64 4.42 6.76
C THR A 48 8.54 3.49 6.25
N GLY A 49 7.34 3.63 6.81
CA GLY A 49 6.17 2.87 6.39
C GLY A 49 5.86 3.08 4.90
N LEU A 50 5.49 1.99 4.23
CA LEU A 50 4.93 2.07 2.88
C LEU A 50 3.42 2.07 2.95
N TYR A 51 2.80 2.79 2.03
CA TYR A 51 1.36 2.83 1.89
C TYR A 51 0.99 2.48 0.46
N TYR A 52 -0.23 1.96 0.30
CA TYR A 52 -0.80 1.71 -1.00
C TYR A 52 -2.21 2.26 -1.11
N GLU A 53 -2.58 2.64 -2.32
CA GLU A 53 -3.92 3.11 -2.69
C GLU A 53 -4.34 2.39 -3.98
N ILE A 54 -5.62 2.04 -4.10
CA ILE A 54 -6.17 1.43 -5.32
C ILE A 54 -7.11 2.42 -5.97
N SER A 55 -6.89 2.69 -7.26
CA SER A 55 -7.74 3.55 -8.08
C SER A 55 -8.06 2.92 -9.43
N ASP A 56 -9.10 3.43 -10.07
CA ASP A 56 -9.46 3.06 -11.44
C ASP A 56 -8.80 3.97 -12.50
N SER A 57 -9.20 3.81 -13.77
CA SER A 57 -8.71 4.64 -14.88
C SER A 57 -9.16 6.09 -14.84
N GLU A 58 -10.25 6.41 -14.14
CA GLU A 58 -10.77 7.76 -13.95
C GLU A 58 -10.16 8.43 -12.70
N LYS A 59 -9.28 7.70 -11.98
CA LYS A 59 -8.67 8.08 -10.70
C LYS A 59 -9.68 8.12 -9.56
N GLU A 60 -10.80 7.40 -9.69
CA GLU A 60 -11.69 7.16 -8.56
C GLU A 60 -10.99 6.23 -7.57
N ILE A 61 -10.99 6.62 -6.29
CA ILE A 61 -10.34 5.86 -5.22
C ILE A 61 -11.25 4.71 -4.80
N ILE A 62 -10.81 3.47 -5.06
CA ILE A 62 -11.47 2.24 -4.63
C ILE A 62 -11.03 1.88 -3.21
N ILE A 63 -9.73 1.99 -2.93
CA ILE A 63 -9.16 1.81 -1.61
C ILE A 63 -8.29 3.03 -1.29
N PRO A 64 -8.60 3.76 -0.21
CA PRO A 64 -7.77 4.88 0.21
C PRO A 64 -6.40 4.40 0.66
N GLU A 65 -5.46 5.34 0.75
CA GLU A 65 -4.13 5.12 1.29
C GLU A 65 -4.16 4.28 2.58
N THR A 66 -3.47 3.14 2.53
CA THR A 66 -3.48 2.12 3.58
C THR A 66 -2.05 1.65 3.81
N HIS A 67 -1.68 1.48 5.08
CA HIS A 67 -0.35 1.02 5.47
C HIS A 67 -0.08 -0.43 5.03
N LEU A 68 1.05 -0.66 4.36
CA LEU A 68 1.59 -1.99 4.08
C LEU A 68 2.34 -2.50 5.31
N ILE A 69 2.03 -3.72 5.74
CA ILE A 69 2.67 -4.33 6.91
C ILE A 69 3.97 -5.03 6.48
N GLY A 70 4.98 -5.04 7.35
CA GLY A 70 6.22 -5.77 7.11
C GLY A 70 7.20 -5.06 6.16
N THR A 71 7.05 -3.75 5.97
CA THR A 71 7.89 -2.95 5.07
C THR A 71 8.66 -1.87 5.84
N ASN A 72 9.95 -2.10 6.07
CA ASN A 72 10.81 -1.17 6.82
C ASN A 72 11.91 -0.52 5.97
N ASP A 73 12.00 -0.87 4.70
CA ASP A 73 13.08 -0.38 3.83
C ASP A 73 12.71 0.96 3.19
N TYR A 74 13.70 1.85 3.10
CA TYR A 74 13.57 3.06 2.28
C TYR A 74 13.61 2.68 0.79
N ILE A 75 12.60 3.09 0.03
CA ILE A 75 12.42 2.71 -1.38
C ILE A 75 12.43 3.93 -2.28
N THR A 76 13.19 3.85 -3.37
CA THR A 76 13.30 4.91 -4.38
C THR A 76 12.62 4.59 -5.71
N SER A 77 12.27 3.33 -5.98
CA SER A 77 11.67 2.90 -7.24
C SER A 77 10.67 1.75 -7.05
N LEU A 78 9.90 1.46 -8.09
CA LEU A 78 8.90 0.39 -8.09
C LEU A 78 9.45 -0.97 -8.55
N GLU A 79 10.76 -1.11 -8.79
CA GLU A 79 11.35 -2.29 -9.45
C GLU A 79 11.06 -3.61 -8.73
N ASN A 80 10.98 -3.56 -7.41
CA ASN A 80 10.70 -4.73 -6.59
C ASN A 80 9.20 -5.02 -6.41
N PHE A 81 8.31 -4.16 -6.91
CA PHE A 81 6.87 -4.34 -6.79
C PHE A 81 6.27 -5.03 -8.00
N GLN A 82 5.29 -5.90 -7.76
CA GLN A 82 4.43 -6.40 -8.81
C GLN A 82 2.97 -6.35 -8.36
N ALA A 83 2.11 -5.83 -9.23
CA ALA A 83 0.68 -5.86 -9.07
C ALA A 83 0.07 -6.80 -10.11
N LYS A 84 -0.66 -7.82 -9.66
CA LYS A 84 -1.27 -8.84 -10.52
C LYS A 84 -2.69 -9.12 -10.05
N SER A 85 -3.47 -9.78 -10.90
CA SER A 85 -4.78 -10.31 -10.52
C SER A 85 -4.98 -11.76 -10.93
N ILE A 86 -5.95 -12.39 -10.28
CA ILE A 86 -6.61 -13.62 -10.68
C ILE A 86 -8.10 -13.36 -10.52
N ASP A 87 -8.86 -13.46 -11.60
CA ASP A 87 -10.27 -13.07 -11.65
C ASP A 87 -10.48 -11.63 -11.15
N SER A 88 -11.27 -11.43 -10.08
CA SER A 88 -11.50 -10.13 -9.45
C SER A 88 -10.56 -9.81 -8.29
N THR A 89 -9.70 -10.75 -7.91
CA THR A 89 -8.77 -10.58 -6.80
C THR A 89 -7.44 -10.07 -7.31
N LEU A 90 -7.06 -8.88 -6.89
CA LEU A 90 -5.74 -8.31 -7.12
C LEU A 90 -4.84 -8.52 -5.90
N TYR A 91 -3.54 -8.56 -6.14
CA TYR A 91 -2.54 -8.68 -5.10
C TYR A 91 -1.26 -7.92 -5.45
N LEU A 92 -0.59 -7.42 -4.42
CA LEU A 92 0.67 -6.71 -4.47
C LEU A 92 1.77 -7.57 -3.84
N THR A 93 2.89 -7.74 -4.55
CA THR A 93 4.09 -8.41 -4.03
C THR A 93 5.26 -7.43 -3.98
N TRP A 94 6.20 -7.65 -3.07
CA TRP A 94 7.42 -6.85 -2.96
C TRP A 94 8.66 -7.73 -2.69
N GLY A 95 9.73 -7.51 -3.45
CA GLY A 95 10.99 -8.26 -3.39
C GLY A 95 10.85 -9.67 -3.97
N ASN A 96 10.10 -10.54 -3.30
CA ASN A 96 9.78 -11.88 -3.77
C ASN A 96 8.44 -11.88 -4.52
N VAL A 97 8.45 -12.34 -5.78
CA VAL A 97 7.27 -12.40 -6.66
C VAL A 97 6.16 -13.34 -6.16
N ASN A 98 6.47 -14.17 -5.17
CA ASN A 98 5.54 -15.09 -4.53
C ASN A 98 5.08 -14.62 -3.16
N GLU A 99 5.54 -13.47 -2.68
CA GLU A 99 5.23 -12.97 -1.35
C GLU A 99 4.27 -11.79 -1.44
N VAL A 100 3.05 -11.99 -0.91
CA VAL A 100 1.95 -11.05 -1.00
C VAL A 100 1.93 -10.14 0.23
N PHE A 101 1.96 -8.84 -0.02
CA PHE A 101 1.91 -7.78 0.99
C PHE A 101 0.53 -7.13 1.09
N ALA A 102 -0.23 -7.13 -0.01
CA ALA A 102 -1.63 -6.71 0.00
C ALA A 102 -2.47 -7.55 -0.96
N VAL A 103 -3.72 -7.78 -0.61
CA VAL A 103 -4.69 -8.52 -1.42
C VAL A 103 -6.07 -7.87 -1.30
N TYR A 104 -6.78 -7.75 -2.42
CA TYR A 104 -8.11 -7.15 -2.45
C TYR A 104 -8.98 -7.82 -3.51
N ASP A 105 -10.22 -8.17 -3.17
CA ASP A 105 -11.22 -8.66 -4.11
C ASP A 105 -12.20 -7.55 -4.47
N LEU A 106 -12.19 -7.16 -5.76
CA LEU A 106 -13.02 -6.09 -6.29
C LEU A 106 -14.53 -6.41 -6.22
N LYS A 107 -14.91 -7.70 -6.23
CA LYS A 107 -16.33 -8.10 -6.19
C LYS A 107 -16.93 -7.96 -4.80
N SER A 108 -16.26 -8.51 -3.79
CA SER A 108 -16.74 -8.43 -2.39
C SER A 108 -16.36 -7.13 -1.70
N GLY A 109 -15.43 -6.36 -2.28
CA GLY A 109 -14.90 -5.15 -1.69
C GLY A 109 -14.07 -5.40 -0.44
N LYS A 110 -13.55 -6.62 -0.26
CA LYS A 110 -12.79 -7.07 0.92
C LYS A 110 -11.31 -7.23 0.60
N GLY A 111 -10.44 -7.02 1.57
CA GLY A 111 -9.00 -7.19 1.39
C GLY A 111 -8.22 -6.99 2.69
N TYR A 112 -6.90 -7.13 2.57
CA TYR A 112 -5.93 -6.98 3.65
C TYR A 112 -4.59 -6.46 3.09
N PRO A 113 -3.88 -5.57 3.80
CA PRO A 113 -4.36 -4.78 4.94
C PRO A 113 -5.36 -3.70 4.48
N ARG A 114 -6.34 -3.30 5.31
CA ARG A 114 -7.25 -2.16 5.04
C ARG A 114 -7.26 -1.10 6.12
N GLY A 115 -6.87 -1.46 7.34
CA GLY A 115 -6.25 -0.57 8.33
C GLY A 115 -6.86 0.82 8.45
N LYS A 116 -8.13 0.94 8.84
CA LYS A 116 -8.58 2.15 9.56
C LYS A 116 -8.43 1.92 11.06
N THR A 117 -8.29 3.02 11.80
CA THR A 117 -7.97 3.07 13.24
C THR A 117 -8.98 2.36 14.17
N ASN A 118 -10.09 1.84 13.66
CA ASN A 118 -11.16 1.16 14.43
C ASN A 118 -11.57 -0.21 13.85
N ASP A 119 -10.83 -0.77 12.89
CA ASP A 119 -11.18 -2.05 12.28
C ASP A 119 -10.74 -3.25 13.14
N ASP A 120 -11.53 -4.33 13.11
CA ASP A 120 -11.19 -5.60 13.75
C ASP A 120 -10.08 -6.29 12.95
N TRP A 121 -8.84 -6.09 13.40
CA TRP A 121 -7.64 -6.66 12.80
C TRP A 121 -7.71 -8.19 12.64
N GLY A 122 -8.36 -8.90 13.56
CA GLY A 122 -8.51 -10.35 13.48
C GLY A 122 -9.36 -10.75 12.28
N LYS A 123 -10.46 -10.03 12.06
CA LYS A 123 -11.34 -10.22 10.90
C LYS A 123 -10.68 -9.82 9.59
N GLU A 124 -9.91 -8.74 9.55
CA GLU A 124 -9.17 -8.37 8.33
C GLU A 124 -8.12 -9.42 7.97
N LEU A 125 -7.41 -9.95 8.97
CA LEU A 125 -6.43 -11.00 8.79
C LEU A 125 -7.07 -12.29 8.26
N GLU A 126 -8.23 -12.68 8.81
CA GLU A 126 -9.02 -13.82 8.32
C GLU A 126 -9.41 -13.65 6.85
N ILE A 127 -9.90 -12.45 6.46
CA ILE A 127 -10.20 -12.10 5.06
C ILE A 127 -8.94 -12.25 4.19
N GLY A 128 -7.80 -11.73 4.64
CA GLY A 128 -6.52 -11.87 3.94
C GLY A 128 -6.18 -13.33 3.69
N ASN A 129 -6.27 -14.17 4.71
CA ASN A 129 -5.97 -15.60 4.64
C ASN A 129 -6.91 -16.36 3.69
N GLU A 130 -8.21 -16.05 3.72
CA GLU A 130 -9.17 -16.62 2.77
C GLU A 130 -8.85 -16.27 1.32
N LEU A 131 -8.49 -15.00 1.06
CA LEU A 131 -8.14 -14.55 -0.28
C LEU A 131 -6.84 -15.20 -0.77
N ILE A 132 -5.82 -15.31 0.09
CA ILE A 132 -4.57 -16.01 -0.22
C ILE A 132 -4.82 -17.49 -0.52
N LYS A 133 -5.68 -18.16 0.26
CA LYS A 133 -6.05 -19.56 0.01
C LYS A 133 -6.66 -19.73 -1.38
N LYS A 134 -7.58 -18.85 -1.79
CA LYS A 134 -8.17 -18.85 -3.14
C LYS A 134 -7.12 -18.61 -4.22
N LEU A 135 -6.19 -17.66 -4.01
CA LEU A 135 -5.11 -17.40 -4.95
C LEU A 135 -4.17 -18.62 -5.10
N LYS A 136 -3.89 -19.33 -3.99
CA LYS A 136 -3.05 -20.54 -3.96
C LYS A 136 -3.62 -21.69 -4.80
N GLU A 137 -4.94 -21.78 -4.97
CA GLU A 137 -5.57 -22.78 -5.84
C GLU A 137 -5.12 -22.65 -7.30
N LYS A 138 -4.77 -21.44 -7.75
CA LYS A 138 -4.28 -21.15 -9.11
C LYS A 138 -2.77 -20.92 -9.16
N LYS A 139 -2.18 -20.39 -8.10
CA LYS A 139 -0.74 -20.13 -7.96
C LYS A 139 -0.23 -20.64 -6.61
N PRO A 140 0.09 -21.94 -6.50
CA PRO A 140 0.41 -22.60 -5.22
C PRO A 140 1.62 -22.04 -4.48
N LYS A 141 2.51 -21.32 -5.17
CA LYS A 141 3.71 -20.73 -4.58
C LYS A 141 3.46 -19.41 -3.85
N LEU A 142 2.32 -18.74 -4.09
CA LEU A 142 2.00 -17.48 -3.42
C LEU A 142 1.88 -17.71 -1.92
N ASN A 143 2.44 -16.83 -1.09
CA ASN A 143 2.31 -16.84 0.36
C ASN A 143 2.09 -15.42 0.88
N ALA A 144 1.37 -15.29 1.99
CA ALA A 144 1.22 -14.03 2.70
C ALA A 144 2.52 -13.66 3.42
N ASN A 145 2.91 -12.39 3.38
CA ASN A 145 4.02 -11.88 4.18
C ASN A 145 3.75 -11.97 5.69
N TRP A 146 2.48 -11.90 6.09
CA TRP A 146 2.02 -11.92 7.48
C TRP A 146 1.85 -13.32 8.08
N ASP A 147 2.09 -14.39 7.30
CA ASP A 147 2.07 -15.79 7.78
C ASP A 147 3.45 -16.25 8.33
N LYS A 148 4.35 -15.31 8.64
CA LYS A 148 5.74 -15.59 9.08
C LYS A 148 5.90 -15.68 10.59
#